data_AF-A0A265E4A9-F1
#
_entry.id   AF-A0A265E4A9-F1
#
_cell.length_a   1.000
_cell.length_b   1.000
_cell.length_c   1.000
_cell.angle_alpha   90.00
_cell.angle_beta   90.00
_cell.angle_gamma   90.00
#
_symmetry.space_group_name_H-M   'P 1'
#
loop_
_entity.id
_entity.type
_entity.pdbx_description
1 polymer ?
#
loop_
_entity_poly.entity_id
_entity_poly.type
_entity_poly.pdbx_seq_one_letter_code
_entity_poly.pdbx_strand_id
1 'polypeptide(L)'
;MKIYTIGHSSNTKEQFLDMLKMAEIQYVSDVRAFPYSRKYPHFNGDQMKEWLGKEKIEYIHFPMLGGRRGTSGVVGSDLNSGWNNRSFHNYADYTLTEEFKEGIEVLKAQAKEKTTVYMCSERHPARCHRLIISNWLAANDWDVQHIITNSRDDHDVIGHELGKWGAVPIIEADGTVVYPKDI
;
A
#
# COMPACT_ATOMS: atom_id res chain seq x y z
N MET A 1 3.13 -16.19 -0.90
CA MET A 1 2.71 -15.56 -2.19
C MET A 1 3.37 -14.19 -2.30
N LYS A 2 3.63 -13.66 -3.50
CA LYS A 2 4.33 -12.39 -3.68
C LYS A 2 3.38 -11.27 -4.11
N ILE A 3 3.57 -10.06 -3.59
CA ILE A 3 2.84 -8.85 -4.00
C ILE A 3 3.74 -7.63 -3.95
N TYR A 4 3.54 -6.69 -4.87
CA TYR A 4 4.35 -5.49 -4.97
C TYR A 4 3.65 -4.26 -4.42
N THR A 5 4.42 -3.23 -4.09
CA THR A 5 3.89 -1.91 -3.84
C THR A 5 4.76 -0.81 -4.44
N ILE A 6 4.12 0.28 -4.89
CA ILE A 6 4.78 1.38 -5.58
C ILE A 6 4.19 2.73 -5.19
N GLY A 7 5.03 3.76 -5.18
CA GLY A 7 4.62 5.15 -5.01
C GLY A 7 4.82 5.92 -6.30
N HIS A 8 3.80 6.62 -6.80
CA HIS A 8 3.96 7.37 -8.05
C HIS A 8 4.88 8.59 -7.90
N SER A 9 4.89 9.22 -6.72
CA SER A 9 5.74 10.37 -6.40
C SER A 9 5.71 11.44 -7.49
N SER A 10 6.88 11.90 -7.93
CA SER A 10 7.11 12.82 -9.03
C SER A 10 7.60 12.13 -10.30
N ASN A 11 7.47 10.80 -10.41
CA ASN A 11 7.94 10.06 -11.59
C ASN A 11 7.19 10.54 -12.84
N THR A 12 7.87 10.55 -13.98
CA THR A 12 7.17 10.65 -15.27
C THR A 12 6.38 9.37 -15.53
N LYS A 13 5.51 9.40 -16.54
CA LYS A 13 4.80 8.21 -16.99
C LYS A 13 5.79 7.11 -17.42
N GLU A 14 6.85 7.49 -18.14
CA GLU A 14 7.84 6.58 -18.69
C GLU A 14 8.63 5.89 -17.57
N GLN A 15 9.13 6.67 -16.59
CA GLN A 15 9.81 6.12 -15.41
C GLN A 15 8.90 5.15 -14.64
N PHE A 16 7.64 5.52 -14.44
CA PHE A 16 6.70 4.64 -13.74
C PHE A 16 6.43 3.35 -14.52
N LEU A 17 6.30 3.42 -15.85
CA LEU A 17 6.17 2.22 -16.69
C LEU A 17 7.40 1.32 -16.61
N ASP A 18 8.61 1.89 -16.62
CA ASP A 18 9.84 1.11 -16.49
C ASP A 18 9.92 0.40 -15.14
N MET A 19 9.51 1.08 -14.06
CA MET A 19 9.37 0.48 -12.73
C MET A 19 8.37 -0.70 -12.72
N LEU A 20 7.22 -0.56 -13.39
CA LEU A 20 6.24 -1.64 -13.49
C LEU A 20 6.75 -2.82 -14.32
N LYS A 21 7.45 -2.54 -15.43
CA LYS A 21 8.00 -3.56 -16.33
C LYS A 21 9.12 -4.36 -15.67
N MET A 22 9.96 -3.72 -14.86
CA MET A 22 11.02 -4.38 -14.09
C MET A 22 10.46 -5.51 -13.19
N ALA A 23 9.28 -5.29 -12.61
CA ALA A 23 8.61 -6.26 -11.75
C ALA A 23 7.54 -7.08 -12.47
N GLU A 24 7.46 -6.98 -13.81
CA GLU A 24 6.47 -7.68 -14.66
C GLU A 24 5.02 -7.49 -14.18
N ILE A 25 4.69 -6.27 -13.72
CA ILE A 25 3.36 -5.95 -13.19
C ILE A 25 2.30 -6.07 -14.29
N GLN A 26 1.21 -6.76 -13.96
CA GLN A 26 0.05 -6.96 -14.82
C GLN A 26 -1.19 -6.22 -14.31
N TYR A 27 -1.23 -5.88 -13.02
CA TYR A 27 -2.38 -5.25 -12.37
C TYR A 27 -1.95 -4.20 -11.35
N VAL A 28 -2.53 -3.01 -11.44
CA VAL A 28 -2.33 -1.87 -10.54
C VAL A 28 -3.60 -1.64 -9.73
N SER A 29 -3.50 -1.88 -8.43
CA SER A 29 -4.52 -1.54 -7.43
C SER A 29 -4.22 -0.17 -6.83
N ASP A 30 -4.97 0.85 -7.21
CA ASP A 30 -4.75 2.21 -6.72
C ASP A 30 -5.47 2.45 -5.39
N VAL A 31 -4.71 2.46 -4.30
CA VAL A 31 -5.21 2.63 -2.93
C VAL A 31 -5.17 4.09 -2.48
N ARG A 32 -5.07 5.05 -3.40
CA ARG A 32 -5.25 6.47 -3.07
C ARG A 32 -6.70 6.71 -2.67
N ALA A 33 -6.91 7.52 -1.62
CA ALA A 33 -8.25 7.97 -1.25
C ALA A 33 -8.92 8.74 -2.41
N PHE A 34 -8.12 9.51 -3.15
CA PHE A 34 -8.55 10.22 -4.35
C PHE A 34 -7.51 9.99 -5.45
N PRO A 35 -7.85 9.30 -6.55
CA PRO A 35 -6.91 8.97 -7.62
C PRO A 35 -6.75 10.15 -8.60
N TYR A 36 -6.54 11.37 -8.05
CA TYR A 36 -6.46 12.60 -8.81
C TYR A 36 -5.38 13.53 -8.24
N SER A 37 -4.56 14.11 -9.12
CA SER A 37 -3.50 15.05 -8.76
C SER A 37 -3.46 16.20 -9.76
N ARG A 38 -3.62 17.42 -9.26
CA ARG A 38 -3.42 18.63 -10.08
C ARG A 38 -1.97 18.81 -10.51
N LYS A 39 -1.02 18.38 -9.67
CA LYS A 39 0.43 18.53 -9.92
C LYS A 39 0.96 17.48 -10.91
N TYR A 40 0.39 16.28 -10.87
CA TYR A 40 0.81 15.15 -11.71
C TYR A 40 -0.40 14.55 -12.42
N PRO A 41 -0.98 15.27 -13.41
CA PRO A 41 -2.24 14.88 -14.04
C PRO A 41 -2.16 13.56 -14.81
N HIS A 42 -0.97 13.12 -15.23
CA HIS A 42 -0.77 11.81 -15.84
C HIS A 42 -1.05 10.64 -14.88
N PHE A 43 -1.05 10.89 -13.56
CA PHE A 43 -1.49 9.93 -12.54
C PHE A 43 -2.97 10.10 -12.15
N ASN A 44 -3.78 10.85 -12.90
CA ASN A 44 -5.22 10.82 -12.71
C ASN A 44 -5.77 9.47 -13.17
N GLY A 45 -6.74 8.89 -12.45
CA GLY A 45 -7.17 7.51 -12.68
C GLY A 45 -7.69 7.22 -14.10
N ASP A 46 -8.34 8.19 -14.74
CA ASP A 46 -8.76 8.11 -16.14
C ASP A 46 -7.56 8.03 -17.10
N GLN A 47 -6.55 8.87 -16.87
CA GLN A 47 -5.31 8.87 -17.64
C GLN A 47 -4.56 7.55 -17.42
N MET A 48 -4.40 7.13 -16.16
CA MET A 48 -3.76 5.87 -15.78
C MET A 48 -4.40 4.68 -16.48
N LYS A 49 -5.73 4.58 -16.44
CA LYS A 49 -6.46 3.51 -17.11
C LYS A 49 -6.16 3.47 -18.61
N GLU A 50 -6.08 4.62 -19.27
CA GLU A 50 -5.78 4.68 -20.71
C GLU A 50 -4.34 4.23 -21.01
N TRP A 51 -3.34 4.80 -20.36
CA TRP A 51 -1.96 4.54 -20.73
C TRP A 51 -1.40 3.22 -20.18
N LEU A 52 -1.90 2.73 -19.04
CA LEU A 52 -1.60 1.36 -18.58
C LEU A 52 -2.26 0.33 -19.49
N GLY A 53 -3.49 0.59 -19.96
CA GLY A 53 -4.19 -0.30 -20.88
C GLY A 53 -3.45 -0.50 -22.21
N LYS A 54 -2.79 0.55 -22.73
CA LYS A 54 -1.92 0.45 -23.93
C LYS A 54 -0.74 -0.52 -23.73
N GLU A 55 -0.26 -0.65 -22.49
CA GLU A 55 0.80 -1.56 -22.09
C GLU A 55 0.27 -2.92 -21.58
N LYS A 56 -1.05 -3.17 -21.72
CA LYS A 56 -1.76 -4.37 -21.22
C LYS A 56 -1.65 -4.55 -19.71
N ILE A 57 -1.53 -3.45 -18.97
CA ILE A 57 -1.57 -3.44 -17.51
C ILE A 57 -2.96 -2.97 -17.08
N GLU A 58 -3.63 -3.78 -16.26
CA GLU A 58 -4.94 -3.42 -15.72
C GLU A 58 -4.80 -2.40 -14.59
N TYR A 59 -5.76 -1.48 -14.53
CA TYR A 59 -5.82 -0.44 -13.51
C TYR A 59 -7.20 -0.40 -12.89
N ILE A 60 -7.25 -0.48 -11.56
CA ILE A 60 -8.47 -0.33 -10.77
C ILE A 60 -8.21 0.59 -9.58
N HIS A 61 -9.09 1.57 -9.39
CA HIS A 61 -9.14 2.33 -8.15
C HIS A 61 -9.76 1.48 -7.05
N PHE A 62 -9.06 1.38 -5.92
CA PHE A 62 -9.36 0.44 -4.84
C PHE A 62 -9.53 1.15 -3.49
N PRO A 63 -10.68 1.81 -3.27
CA PRO A 63 -10.89 2.67 -2.11
C PRO A 63 -11.00 1.93 -0.77
N MET A 64 -11.28 0.62 -0.77
CA MET A 64 -11.35 -0.18 0.46
C MET A 64 -10.02 -0.18 1.21
N LEU A 65 -8.87 -0.11 0.52
CA LEU A 65 -7.57 0.04 1.17
C LEU A 65 -7.08 1.50 1.17
N GLY A 66 -7.99 2.45 0.96
CA GLY A 66 -7.75 3.88 0.85
C GLY A 66 -7.11 4.54 2.07
N GLY A 67 -6.08 5.35 1.87
CA GLY A 67 -5.23 5.92 2.92
C GLY A 67 -5.81 6.99 3.87
N ARG A 68 -7.03 7.50 3.66
CA ARG A 68 -7.60 8.57 4.51
C ARG A 68 -8.63 7.99 5.47
N ARG A 69 -8.22 7.74 6.72
CA ARG A 69 -9.08 7.18 7.78
C ARG A 69 -9.18 8.13 8.97
N GLY A 70 -10.40 8.31 9.46
CA GLY A 70 -10.70 9.10 10.67
C GLY A 70 -10.39 8.31 11.94
N THR A 71 -10.47 8.98 13.08
CA THR A 71 -10.38 8.30 14.39
C THR A 71 -11.47 7.25 14.50
N SER A 72 -11.13 6.06 14.99
CA SER A 72 -12.12 5.02 15.24
C SER A 72 -13.08 5.41 16.37
N GLY A 73 -14.37 5.11 16.20
CA GLY A 73 -15.37 5.25 17.26
C GLY A 73 -15.47 4.03 18.17
N VAL A 74 -14.76 2.93 17.85
CA VAL A 74 -14.91 1.63 18.52
C VAL A 74 -13.59 1.02 18.99
N VAL A 75 -12.46 1.43 18.43
CA VAL A 75 -11.13 0.98 18.85
C VAL A 75 -10.61 1.97 19.90
N GLY A 76 -10.23 1.46 21.08
CA GLY A 76 -9.65 2.27 22.14
C GLY A 76 -8.28 2.85 21.75
N SER A 77 -7.92 4.00 22.32
CA SER A 77 -6.70 4.74 21.97
C SER A 77 -5.39 4.00 22.21
N ASP A 78 -5.43 2.93 23.00
CA ASP A 78 -4.23 2.28 23.52
C ASP A 78 -3.76 1.14 22.62
N LEU A 79 -4.67 0.51 21.88
CA LEU A 79 -4.39 -0.71 21.10
C LEU A 79 -3.35 -0.47 19.99
N ASN A 80 -3.39 0.70 19.35
CA ASN A 80 -2.45 1.11 18.30
C ASN A 80 -1.59 2.31 18.71
N SER A 81 -1.41 2.51 20.02
CA SER A 81 -0.71 3.66 20.60
C SER A 81 0.79 3.73 20.31
N GLY A 82 1.41 2.67 19.79
CA GLY A 82 2.78 2.68 19.29
C GLY A 82 3.00 3.64 18.11
N TRP A 83 1.93 4.00 17.38
CA TRP A 83 2.00 5.01 16.34
C TRP A 83 1.89 6.44 16.90
N ASN A 84 3.02 7.15 16.93
CA ASN A 84 3.04 8.59 17.25
C ASN A 84 2.31 9.44 16.19
N ASN A 85 2.25 8.98 14.93
CA ASN A 85 1.53 9.68 13.88
C ASN A 85 0.06 9.27 13.86
N ARG A 86 -0.84 10.25 14.05
CA ARG A 86 -2.29 10.02 14.11
C ARG A 86 -2.85 9.34 12.85
N SER A 87 -2.36 9.66 11.66
CA SER A 87 -2.87 9.04 10.43
C SER A 87 -2.50 7.55 10.34
N PHE A 88 -1.32 7.16 10.82
CA PHE A 88 -0.92 5.75 10.89
C PHE A 88 -1.71 5.01 11.96
N HIS A 89 -1.89 5.62 13.13
CA HIS A 89 -2.75 5.09 14.19
C HIS A 89 -4.18 4.82 13.68
N ASN A 90 -4.82 5.82 13.07
CA ASN A 90 -6.17 5.69 12.53
C ASN A 90 -6.27 4.62 11.44
N TYR A 91 -5.21 4.46 10.62
CA TYR A 91 -5.20 3.41 9.61
C TYR A 91 -5.00 2.02 10.24
N ALA A 92 -4.18 1.90 11.29
CA ALA A 92 -4.05 0.67 12.05
C ALA A 92 -5.39 0.26 12.69
N ASP A 93 -6.13 1.20 13.28
CA ASP A 93 -7.49 0.93 13.78
C ASP A 93 -8.42 0.46 12.65
N TYR A 94 -8.30 1.08 11.47
CA TYR A 94 -9.09 0.70 10.31
C TYR A 94 -8.84 -0.75 9.87
N THR A 95 -7.62 -1.29 10.08
CA THR A 95 -7.33 -2.70 9.74
C THR A 95 -8.15 -3.72 10.54
N LEU A 96 -8.75 -3.29 11.65
CA LEU A 96 -9.60 -4.13 12.50
C LEU A 96 -11.04 -4.23 12.01
N THR A 97 -11.42 -3.44 10.99
CA THR A 97 -12.79 -3.39 10.46
C THR A 97 -13.04 -4.49 9.42
N GLU A 98 -14.30 -4.90 9.28
CA GLU A 98 -14.69 -5.86 8.23
C GLU A 98 -14.44 -5.32 6.81
N GLU A 99 -14.62 -4.01 6.59
CA GLU A 99 -14.32 -3.38 5.29
C GLU A 99 -12.85 -3.58 4.88
N PHE A 100 -11.91 -3.44 5.83
CA PHE A 100 -10.50 -3.72 5.55
C PHE A 100 -10.27 -5.21 5.26
N LYS A 101 -10.85 -6.10 6.06
CA LYS A 101 -10.71 -7.56 5.89
C LYS A 101 -11.23 -8.02 4.52
N GLU A 102 -12.38 -7.52 4.10
CA GLU A 102 -12.91 -7.78 2.74
C GLU A 102 -11.97 -7.22 1.67
N GLY A 103 -11.50 -5.98 1.84
CA GLY A 103 -10.61 -5.31 0.88
C GLY A 103 -9.27 -6.04 0.72
N ILE A 104 -8.68 -6.51 1.80
CA ILE A 104 -7.40 -7.21 1.75
C ILE A 104 -7.53 -8.61 1.15
N GLU A 105 -8.65 -9.31 1.38
CA GLU A 105 -8.93 -10.59 0.71
C GLU A 105 -9.14 -10.42 -0.80
N VAL A 106 -9.83 -9.35 -1.24
CA VAL A 106 -9.96 -9.03 -2.68
C VAL A 106 -8.58 -8.74 -3.30
N LEU A 107 -7.72 -7.97 -2.63
CA LEU A 107 -6.36 -7.71 -3.10
C LEU A 107 -5.54 -9.02 -3.20
N LYS A 108 -5.62 -9.87 -2.17
CA LYS A 108 -4.95 -11.18 -2.13
C LYS A 108 -5.43 -12.11 -3.25
N ALA A 109 -6.73 -12.16 -3.50
CA ALA A 109 -7.30 -12.94 -4.59
C ALA A 109 -6.76 -12.46 -5.94
N GLN A 110 -6.72 -11.14 -6.16
CA GLN A 110 -6.17 -10.57 -7.39
C GLN A 110 -4.68 -10.89 -7.57
N ALA A 111 -3.90 -10.82 -6.49
CA ALA A 111 -2.47 -11.13 -6.51
C ALA A 111 -2.15 -12.62 -6.67
N LYS A 112 -3.12 -13.53 -6.48
CA LYS A 112 -2.98 -14.95 -6.84
C LYS A 112 -3.11 -15.19 -8.34
N GLU A 113 -3.86 -14.35 -9.04
CA GLU A 113 -4.14 -14.49 -10.47
C GLU A 113 -3.15 -13.72 -11.35
N LYS A 114 -2.69 -12.55 -10.89
CA LYS A 114 -1.84 -11.62 -11.67
C LYS A 114 -0.76 -11.01 -10.81
N THR A 115 0.39 -10.71 -11.43
CA THR A 115 1.45 -9.94 -10.77
C THR A 115 0.92 -8.54 -10.42
N THR A 116 0.56 -8.36 -9.15
CA THR A 116 -0.18 -7.20 -8.67
C THR A 116 0.71 -6.26 -7.88
N VAL A 117 0.53 -4.96 -8.14
CA VAL A 117 1.08 -3.87 -7.32
C VAL A 117 -0.06 -3.06 -6.70
N TYR A 118 0.03 -2.70 -5.42
CA TYR A 118 -0.83 -1.66 -4.84
C TYR A 118 -0.08 -0.34 -4.69
N MET A 119 -0.72 0.75 -5.13
CA MET A 119 -0.05 2.05 -5.31
C MET A 119 -0.63 3.20 -4.51
N CYS A 120 0.22 4.16 -4.13
CA CYS A 120 -0.20 5.47 -3.62
C CYS A 120 0.66 6.62 -4.18
N SER A 121 0.50 7.84 -3.64
CA SER A 121 1.25 9.02 -4.04
C SER A 121 2.67 9.11 -3.46
N GLU A 122 2.88 8.72 -2.20
CA GLU A 122 4.17 8.91 -1.53
C GLU A 122 5.23 7.99 -2.12
N ARG A 123 6.44 8.51 -2.35
CA ARG A 123 7.59 7.75 -2.87
C ARG A 123 7.87 6.50 -2.04
N HIS A 124 8.09 6.69 -0.76
CA HIS A 124 8.54 5.64 0.15
C HIS A 124 7.38 5.11 1.00
N PRO A 125 7.19 3.78 1.11
CA PRO A 125 6.09 3.16 1.85
C PRO A 125 6.03 3.63 3.32
N ALA A 126 7.19 3.80 3.98
CA ALA A 126 7.31 4.26 5.37
C ALA A 126 6.67 5.64 5.66
N ARG A 127 6.25 6.39 4.64
CA ARG A 127 5.64 7.72 4.77
C ARG A 127 4.14 7.73 4.48
N CYS A 128 3.53 6.56 4.28
CA CYS A 128 2.12 6.44 3.94
C CYS A 128 1.49 5.14 4.45
N HIS A 129 0.17 5.02 4.26
CA HIS A 129 -0.63 3.85 4.64
C HIS A 129 -0.19 2.53 3.97
N ARG A 130 0.55 2.57 2.85
CA ARG A 130 1.12 1.35 2.24
C ARG A 130 1.98 0.58 3.23
N LEU A 131 2.63 1.26 4.19
CA LEU A 131 3.34 0.59 5.27
C LEU A 131 2.43 -0.34 6.08
N ILE A 132 1.26 0.15 6.52
CA ILE A 132 0.36 -0.62 7.36
C ILE A 132 -0.27 -1.79 6.59
N ILE A 133 -0.64 -1.58 5.32
CA ILE A 133 -1.07 -2.68 4.43
C ILE A 133 0.03 -3.73 4.30
N SER A 134 1.28 -3.29 4.08
CA SER A 134 2.44 -4.18 3.93
C SER A 134 2.72 -4.98 5.20
N ASN A 135 2.63 -4.33 6.36
CA ASN A 135 2.78 -5.00 7.65
C ASN A 135 1.72 -6.10 7.81
N TRP A 136 0.45 -5.79 7.50
CA TRP A 136 -0.63 -6.78 7.59
C TRP A 136 -0.39 -7.97 6.65
N LEU A 137 -0.03 -7.71 5.39
CA LEU A 137 0.24 -8.75 4.41
C LEU A 137 1.43 -9.64 4.83
N ALA A 138 2.54 -9.04 5.26
CA ALA A 138 3.73 -9.80 5.67
C ALA A 138 3.53 -10.57 6.98
N ALA A 139 2.76 -10.04 7.92
CA ALA A 139 2.34 -10.77 9.12
C ALA A 139 1.45 -11.98 8.80
N ASN A 140 0.84 -12.00 7.61
CA ASN A 140 -0.03 -13.07 7.12
C ASN A 140 0.60 -13.83 5.93
N ASP A 141 1.92 -14.04 5.98
CA ASP A 141 2.72 -14.89 5.07
C ASP A 141 2.78 -14.44 3.59
N TRP A 142 2.63 -13.14 3.33
CA TRP A 142 2.92 -12.56 2.01
C TRP A 142 4.33 -11.99 1.92
N ASP A 143 5.02 -12.35 0.83
CA ASP A 143 6.27 -11.74 0.41
C ASP A 143 5.98 -10.38 -0.25
N VAL A 144 6.04 -9.32 0.54
CA VAL A 144 5.78 -7.95 0.08
C VAL A 144 7.06 -7.30 -0.43
N GLN A 145 7.03 -6.80 -1.66
CA GLN A 145 8.18 -6.21 -2.35
C GLN A 145 7.91 -4.74 -2.70
N HIS A 146 8.77 -3.83 -2.24
CA HIS A 146 8.63 -2.39 -2.46
C HIS A 146 9.44 -1.95 -3.69
N ILE A 147 8.76 -1.46 -4.72
CA ILE A 147 9.40 -0.81 -5.86
C ILE A 147 9.61 0.67 -5.50
N ILE A 148 10.88 1.07 -5.34
CA ILE A 148 11.25 2.39 -4.81
C ILE A 148 12.29 3.04 -5.72
N THR A 149 12.09 4.32 -6.04
CA THR A 149 13.16 5.14 -6.65
C THR A 149 14.20 5.50 -5.59
N ASN A 150 15.47 5.19 -5.80
CA ASN A 150 16.57 5.49 -4.88
C ASN A 150 17.19 6.89 -5.11
N SER A 151 18.17 7.29 -4.29
CA SER A 151 18.75 8.65 -4.32
C SER A 151 19.52 9.00 -5.59
N ARG A 152 19.78 8.01 -6.47
CA ARG A 152 20.42 8.20 -7.78
C ARG A 152 19.41 8.19 -8.93
N ASP A 153 18.12 8.27 -8.60
CA ASP A 153 16.99 8.14 -9.53
C ASP A 153 16.93 6.80 -10.28
N ASP A 154 17.57 5.77 -9.73
CA ASP A 154 17.44 4.38 -10.16
C ASP A 154 16.31 3.68 -9.37
N HIS A 155 15.90 2.49 -9.79
CA HIS A 155 14.76 1.76 -9.24
C HIS A 155 15.19 0.46 -8.57
N ASP A 156 14.90 0.35 -7.28
CA ASP A 156 15.18 -0.84 -6.48
C ASP A 156 13.89 -1.57 -6.12
N VAL A 157 14.00 -2.90 -6.00
CA VAL A 157 12.99 -3.75 -5.37
C VAL A 157 13.53 -4.19 -4.02
N ILE A 158 12.88 -3.74 -2.95
CA ILE A 158 13.31 -3.98 -1.57
C ILE A 158 12.25 -4.81 -0.85
N GLY A 159 12.65 -5.93 -0.26
CA GLY A 159 11.76 -6.76 0.57
C GLY A 159 11.25 -6.00 1.80
N HIS A 160 9.98 -6.21 2.12
CA HIS A 160 9.39 -5.70 3.34
C HIS A 160 9.87 -6.51 4.55
N GLU A 161 10.02 -5.82 5.68
CA GLU A 161 10.44 -6.41 6.94
C GLU A 161 9.62 -5.75 8.05
N LEU A 162 8.94 -6.57 8.86
CA LEU A 162 8.10 -6.10 9.96
C LEU A 162 8.94 -5.35 10.99
N GLY A 163 8.42 -4.23 11.49
CA GLY A 163 9.12 -3.40 12.49
C GLY A 163 10.32 -2.61 11.94
N LYS A 164 10.74 -2.81 10.68
CA LYS A 164 11.82 -2.02 10.06
C LYS A 164 11.52 -0.52 10.02
N TRP A 165 10.25 -0.17 9.83
CA TRP A 165 9.79 1.21 9.76
C TRP A 165 8.60 1.42 10.71
N GLY A 166 8.78 2.31 11.69
CA GLY A 166 7.69 2.72 12.58
C GLY A 166 7.46 1.79 13.76
N ALA A 167 6.22 1.65 14.19
CA ALA A 167 5.87 0.84 15.35
C ALA A 167 6.05 -0.67 15.05
N VAL A 168 6.49 -1.42 16.05
CA VAL A 168 6.64 -2.87 15.96
C VAL A 168 5.26 -3.53 16.06
N PRO A 169 4.86 -4.37 15.09
CA PRO A 169 3.57 -5.05 15.14
C PRO A 169 3.58 -6.21 16.12
N ILE A 170 2.45 -6.40 16.81
CA ILE A 170 2.07 -7.66 17.45
C ILE A 170 1.04 -8.34 16.55
N ILE A 171 1.24 -9.65 16.33
CA ILE A 171 0.38 -10.48 15.48
C ILE A 171 -0.46 -11.34 16.42
N GLU A 172 -1.76 -11.13 16.41
CA GLU A 172 -2.73 -11.89 17.19
C GLU A 172 -2.96 -13.28 16.57
N ALA A 173 -3.52 -14.20 17.35
CA ALA A 173 -3.74 -15.59 16.91
C ALA A 173 -4.65 -15.72 15.66
N ASP A 174 -5.50 -14.72 15.40
CA ASP A 174 -6.39 -14.66 14.23
C ASP A 174 -5.77 -13.95 13.02
N GLY A 175 -4.48 -13.57 13.09
CA GLY A 175 -3.76 -12.86 12.03
C GLY A 175 -3.96 -11.34 12.05
N THR A 176 -4.73 -10.82 13.00
CA THR A 176 -4.87 -9.37 13.22
C THR A 176 -3.52 -8.77 13.63
N VAL A 177 -3.24 -7.55 13.15
CA VAL A 177 -2.01 -6.83 13.44
C VAL A 177 -2.29 -5.56 14.24
N VAL A 178 -1.75 -5.48 15.45
CA VAL A 178 -1.92 -4.35 16.38
C VAL A 178 -0.56 -3.77 16.78
N TYR A 179 -0.57 -2.55 17.31
CA TYR A 179 0.65 -1.79 17.63
C TYR A 179 0.56 -1.14 19.01
N PRO A 180 0.46 -1.91 20.11
CA PRO A 180 0.49 -1.32 21.43
C PRO A 180 1.86 -0.66 21.67
N LYS A 181 1.89 0.34 22.56
CA LYS A 181 3.16 0.91 23.02
C LYS A 181 3.86 -0.13 23.91
N ASP A 182 5.18 -0.24 23.80
CA ASP A 182 5.97 -1.08 24.70
C ASP A 182 5.62 -0.73 26.16
N ILE A 183 5.27 -1.75 26.95
CA ILE A 183 4.99 -1.64 28.40
C ILE A 183 6.31 -1.56 29.16
#